data_AF-A0A925JNA4-F1
#
_entry.id   AF-A0A925JNA4-F1
#
_cell.length_a   1.000
_cell.length_b   1.000
_cell.length_c   1.000
_cell.angle_alpha   90.00
_cell.angle_beta   90.00
_cell.angle_gamma   90.00
#
_symmetry.space_group_name_H-M   'P 1'
#
loop_
_entity.id
_entity.type
_entity.pdbx_description
1 polymer ?
#
loop_
_entity_poly.entity_id
_entity_poly.type
_entity_poly.pdbx_seq_one_letter_code
_entity_poly.pdbx_strand_id
1 'polypeptide(L)'
;MDAESLDNALIALVDKRIELNGLKYSDDSYDKVEEELHDMEDDFVDVYGKYLEKVLEDVHEKYCSNTEVLLPTAYVAKKYIQKNEQPGGKPVYEVSPQEGVWVDLDGKPGQEAHLVLVPSPARILLMIGTQAAKEVWRV
;
A
#
# COMPACT_ATOMS: atom_id res chain seq x y z
N MET A 1 14.47 -12.46 3.39
CA MET A 1 13.74 -11.18 3.30
C MET A 1 13.92 -10.50 4.64
N ASP A 2 14.31 -9.22 4.63
CA ASP A 2 14.54 -8.43 5.83
C ASP A 2 13.33 -7.51 6.06
N ALA A 3 12.67 -7.68 7.21
CA ALA A 3 11.42 -6.98 7.53
C ALA A 3 11.62 -5.46 7.65
N GLU A 4 12.78 -5.05 8.17
CA GLU A 4 13.13 -3.63 8.34
C GLU A 4 13.41 -2.96 6.99
N SER A 5 14.13 -3.64 6.09
CA SER A 5 14.37 -3.17 4.71
C SER A 5 13.07 -3.10 3.90
N LEU A 6 12.22 -4.13 4.04
CA LEU A 6 10.75 -4.11 3.91
C LEU A 6 10.15 -2.73 4.14
N ASP A 7 9.99 -2.49 5.43
CA ASP A 7 9.26 -1.36 5.96
C ASP A 7 9.88 -0.03 5.51
N ASN A 8 11.20 0.09 5.54
CA ASN A 8 11.88 1.34 5.17
C ASN A 8 11.74 1.67 3.68
N ALA A 9 11.79 0.68 2.78
CA ALA A 9 11.55 0.91 1.36
C ALA A 9 10.11 1.35 1.10
N LEU A 10 9.14 0.75 1.80
CA LEU A 10 7.74 1.15 1.71
C LEU A 10 7.50 2.56 2.28
N ILE A 11 8.15 2.91 3.40
CA ILE A 11 8.13 4.28 3.96
C ILE A 11 8.60 5.29 2.90
N ALA A 12 9.75 5.04 2.28
CA ALA A 12 10.30 5.95 1.27
C ALA A 12 9.36 6.13 0.07
N LEU A 13 8.75 5.04 -0.41
CA LEU A 13 7.79 5.07 -1.52
C LEU A 13 6.52 5.87 -1.14
N VAL A 14 6.01 5.66 0.07
CA VAL A 14 4.84 6.40 0.57
C VAL A 14 5.16 7.88 0.74
N ASP A 15 6.33 8.25 1.28
CA ASP A 15 6.73 9.64 1.45
C ASP A 15 6.89 10.35 0.11
N LYS A 16 7.52 9.71 -0.88
CA LYS A 16 7.63 10.23 -2.25
C LYS A 16 6.26 10.43 -2.90
N ARG A 17 5.32 9.53 -2.65
CA ARG A 17 3.93 9.67 -3.13
C ARG A 17 3.18 10.81 -2.43
N ILE A 18 3.42 11.04 -1.14
CA ILE A 18 2.86 12.21 -0.43
C ILE A 18 3.43 13.50 -1.02
N GLU A 19 4.74 13.54 -1.32
CA GLU A 19 5.41 14.65 -2.00
C GLU A 19 4.73 14.94 -3.35
N LEU A 20 4.59 13.94 -4.22
CA LEU A 20 3.94 14.10 -5.54
C LEU A 20 2.51 14.62 -5.42
N ASN A 21 1.72 14.10 -4.48
CA ASN A 21 0.33 14.56 -4.24
C ASN A 21 0.25 16.00 -3.73
N GLY A 22 1.31 16.52 -3.14
CA GLY A 22 1.42 17.92 -2.71
C GLY A 22 1.66 18.89 -3.86
N LEU A 23 2.15 18.39 -5.00
CA LEU A 23 2.45 19.18 -6.19
C LEU A 23 1.22 19.34 -7.08
N LYS A 24 1.18 20.44 -7.82
CA LYS A 24 0.23 20.61 -8.92
C LYS A 24 0.84 20.00 -10.18
N TYR A 25 -0.01 19.49 -11.06
CA TYR A 25 0.43 19.01 -12.38
C TYR A 25 1.17 20.07 -13.21
N SER A 26 0.90 21.36 -12.97
CA SER A 26 1.59 22.47 -13.64
C SER A 26 2.89 22.91 -12.95
N ASP A 27 3.31 22.21 -11.89
CA ASP A 27 4.55 22.51 -11.20
C ASP A 27 5.73 21.98 -12.02
N ASP A 28 6.78 22.79 -12.19
CA ASP A 28 7.96 22.43 -12.99
C ASP A 28 8.68 21.18 -12.45
N SER A 29 8.45 20.82 -11.18
CA SER A 29 9.04 19.63 -10.54
C SER A 29 8.16 18.38 -10.62
N TYR A 30 6.90 18.48 -11.08
CA TYR A 30 5.95 17.36 -11.07
C TYR A 30 6.48 16.14 -11.85
N ASP A 31 6.85 16.34 -13.12
CA ASP A 31 7.34 15.27 -14.00
C ASP A 31 8.56 14.56 -13.40
N LYS A 32 9.48 15.33 -12.80
CA LYS A 32 10.67 14.78 -12.16
C LYS A 32 10.33 13.91 -10.95
N VAL A 33 9.42 14.37 -10.10
CA VAL A 33 9.01 13.62 -8.90
C VAL A 33 8.21 12.37 -9.28
N GLU A 34 7.42 12.44 -10.35
CA GLU A 34 6.70 11.29 -10.92
C GLU A 34 7.66 10.24 -11.48
N GLU A 35 8.66 10.65 -12.27
CA GLU A 35 9.72 9.76 -12.78
C GLU A 35 10.49 9.10 -11.63
N GLU A 36 10.92 9.87 -10.62
CA GLU A 36 11.59 9.32 -9.43
C GLU A 36 10.70 8.31 -8.69
N LEU A 37 9.39 8.57 -8.58
CA LEU A 37 8.45 7.64 -7.94
C LEU A 37 8.34 6.33 -8.73
N HIS A 38 8.29 6.40 -10.06
CA HIS A 38 8.25 5.20 -10.90
C HIS A 38 9.52 4.35 -10.80
N ASP A 39 10.70 4.98 -10.81
CA ASP A 39 11.97 4.27 -10.60
C ASP A 39 11.98 3.56 -9.22
N MET A 40 11.47 4.23 -8.18
CA MET A 40 11.34 3.65 -6.84
C MET A 40 10.34 2.49 -6.79
N GLU A 41 9.24 2.56 -7.54
CA GLU A 41 8.24 1.49 -7.65
C GLU A 41 8.81 0.26 -8.35
N ASP A 42 9.56 0.44 -9.42
CA ASP A 42 10.23 -0.64 -10.15
C ASP A 42 11.28 -1.32 -9.26
N ASP A 43 12.15 -0.53 -8.60
CA ASP A 43 13.14 -1.06 -7.64
C ASP A 43 12.46 -1.84 -6.50
N PHE A 44 11.32 -1.34 -6.00
CA PHE A 44 10.56 -2.02 -4.94
C PHE A 44 10.02 -3.37 -5.40
N VAL A 45 9.47 -3.45 -6.62
CA VAL A 45 8.98 -4.70 -7.22
C VAL A 45 10.13 -5.66 -7.51
N ASP A 46 11.26 -5.18 -8.01
CA ASP A 46 12.41 -6.03 -8.30
C ASP A 46 12.99 -6.69 -7.04
N VAL A 47 13.04 -5.95 -5.93
CA VAL A 47 13.61 -6.45 -4.66
C VAL A 47 12.59 -7.27 -3.85
N TYR A 48 11.36 -6.80 -3.74
CA TYR A 48 10.35 -7.36 -2.83
C TYR A 48 9.16 -8.02 -3.51
N GLY A 49 9.01 -7.84 -4.83
CA GLY A 49 7.84 -8.24 -5.62
C GLY A 49 7.45 -9.69 -5.40
N LYS A 50 8.37 -10.62 -5.69
CA LYS A 50 8.13 -12.08 -5.54
C LYS A 50 7.67 -12.49 -4.14
N TYR A 51 8.17 -11.82 -3.10
CA TYR A 51 7.78 -12.13 -1.73
C TYR A 51 6.36 -11.61 -1.44
N LEU A 52 6.09 -10.36 -1.81
CA LEU A 52 4.79 -9.74 -1.60
C LEU A 52 3.70 -10.37 -2.46
N GLU A 53 3.99 -10.76 -3.70
CA GLU A 53 3.08 -11.50 -4.58
C GLU A 53 2.59 -12.77 -3.90
N LYS A 54 3.50 -13.58 -3.35
CA LYS A 54 3.12 -14.78 -2.60
C LYS A 54 2.25 -14.46 -1.38
N VAL A 55 2.59 -13.39 -0.63
CA VAL A 55 1.77 -12.94 0.50
C VAL A 55 0.37 -12.52 0.05
N LEU A 56 0.28 -11.80 -1.07
CA LEU A 56 -0.97 -11.34 -1.66
C LEU A 56 -1.80 -12.51 -2.19
N GLU A 57 -1.19 -13.51 -2.81
CA GLU A 57 -1.83 -14.77 -3.20
C GLU A 57 -2.48 -15.45 -1.98
N ASP A 58 -1.73 -15.62 -0.89
CA ASP A 58 -2.24 -16.22 0.36
C ASP A 58 -3.41 -15.40 0.95
N VAL A 59 -3.34 -14.07 0.88
CA VAL A 59 -4.41 -13.16 1.34
C VAL A 59 -5.64 -13.27 0.43
N HIS A 60 -5.45 -13.31 -0.89
CA HIS A 60 -6.52 -13.43 -1.87
C HIS A 60 -7.24 -14.77 -1.74
N GLU A 61 -6.52 -15.89 -1.68
CA GLU A 61 -7.09 -17.23 -1.50
C GLU A 61 -8.00 -17.29 -0.25
N LYS A 62 -7.62 -16.56 0.81
CA LYS A 62 -8.32 -16.59 2.10
C LYS A 62 -9.56 -15.69 2.17
N TYR A 63 -9.57 -14.56 1.46
CA TYR A 63 -10.57 -13.51 1.66
C TYR A 63 -11.32 -13.09 0.41
N CYS A 64 -10.73 -13.21 -0.78
CA CYS A 64 -11.25 -12.67 -2.03
C CYS A 64 -10.73 -13.45 -3.24
N SER A 65 -10.92 -14.77 -3.22
CA SER A 65 -10.38 -15.73 -4.20
C SER A 65 -10.84 -15.49 -5.64
N ASN A 66 -11.94 -14.75 -5.83
CA ASN A 66 -12.48 -14.38 -7.12
C ASN A 66 -11.82 -13.13 -7.74
N THR A 67 -10.93 -12.45 -7.01
CA THR A 67 -10.22 -11.25 -7.48
C THR A 67 -8.79 -11.58 -7.88
N GLU A 68 -8.38 -11.12 -9.06
CA GLU A 68 -7.01 -11.26 -9.56
C GLU A 68 -5.99 -10.58 -8.64
N VAL A 69 -4.85 -11.23 -8.43
CA VAL A 69 -3.72 -10.66 -7.69
C VAL A 69 -2.94 -9.73 -8.61
N LEU A 70 -2.75 -8.47 -8.19
CA LEU A 70 -2.01 -7.47 -8.95
C LEU A 70 -0.56 -7.35 -8.47
N LEU A 71 0.23 -6.52 -9.16
CA LEU A 71 1.57 -6.16 -8.70
C LEU A 71 1.52 -5.51 -7.31
N PRO A 72 2.52 -5.73 -6.43
CA PRO A 72 2.48 -5.20 -5.07
C PRO A 72 2.32 -3.69 -4.97
N THR A 73 2.88 -2.93 -5.91
CA THR A 73 2.75 -1.46 -5.98
C THR A 73 1.31 -1.00 -6.24
N ALA A 74 0.45 -1.83 -6.84
CA ALA A 74 -0.97 -1.52 -7.01
C ALA A 74 -1.73 -1.44 -5.67
N TYR A 75 -1.24 -2.12 -4.63
CA TYR A 75 -1.83 -2.10 -3.29
C TYR A 75 -1.34 -0.91 -2.45
N VAL A 76 -0.37 -0.14 -2.95
CA VAL A 76 0.03 1.13 -2.31
C VAL A 76 -1.05 2.17 -2.58
N ALA A 77 -1.59 2.78 -1.52
CA ALA A 77 -2.64 3.79 -1.61
C ALA A 77 -2.19 4.98 -2.47
N LYS A 78 -3.11 5.58 -3.21
CA LYS A 78 -2.84 6.83 -3.94
C LYS A 78 -2.61 7.97 -2.97
N LYS A 79 -3.31 7.98 -1.83
CA LYS A 79 -3.18 9.01 -0.80
C LYS A 79 -2.98 8.41 0.58
N TYR A 80 -1.96 8.92 1.25
CA TYR A 80 -1.67 8.66 2.66
C TYR A 80 -1.78 9.95 3.46
N ILE A 81 -2.21 9.84 4.71
CA ILE A 81 -2.15 10.91 5.69
C ILE A 81 -1.08 10.52 6.71
N GLN A 82 0.04 11.23 6.68
CA GLN A 82 1.06 11.11 7.72
C GLN A 82 0.54 11.78 9.00
N LYS A 83 0.52 11.02 10.09
CA LYS A 83 0.21 11.48 11.45
C LYS A 83 1.50 11.58 12.28
N ASN A 84 1.35 12.01 13.53
CA ASN A 84 2.42 12.09 14.50
C ASN A 84 3.19 10.75 14.64
N GLU A 85 4.43 10.84 15.10
CA GLU A 85 5.35 9.70 15.22
C GLU A 85 4.90 8.66 16.25
N GLN A 86 5.15 7.38 15.96
CA GLN A 86 5.05 6.29 16.93
C GLN A 86 6.21 6.35 17.94
N PRO A 87 6.09 5.68 19.10
CA PRO A 87 7.24 5.39 19.95
C PRO A 87 8.32 4.69 19.11
N GLY A 88 9.48 5.34 18.94
CA GLY A 88 10.55 4.87 18.05
C GLY A 88 10.82 5.76 16.83
N GLY A 89 10.10 6.87 16.66
CA GLY A 89 10.41 7.90 15.66
C GLY A 89 9.95 7.58 14.23
N LYS A 90 9.25 6.47 14.01
CA LYS A 90 8.64 6.17 12.71
C LYS A 90 7.29 6.87 12.55
N PRO A 91 7.00 7.47 11.39
CA PRO A 91 5.71 8.11 11.13
C PRO A 91 4.56 7.11 11.10
N VAL A 92 3.38 7.52 11.56
CA VAL A 92 2.14 6.76 11.39
C VAL A 92 1.48 7.16 10.08
N TYR A 93 1.06 6.19 9.28
CA TYR A 93 0.30 6.44 8.06
C TYR A 93 -1.14 5.94 8.19
N GLU A 94 -2.08 6.82 7.87
CA GLU A 94 -3.50 6.51 7.72
C GLU A 94 -3.89 6.54 6.24
N VAL A 95 -4.85 5.70 5.87
CA VAL A 95 -5.39 5.57 4.51
C VAL A 95 -6.91 5.56 4.55
N SER A 96 -7.55 6.13 3.53
CA SER A 96 -9.01 6.08 3.38
C SER A 96 -9.46 4.66 3.03
N PRO A 97 -10.67 4.21 3.43
CA PRO A 97 -11.17 2.86 3.12
C PRO A 97 -11.34 2.52 1.62
N GLN A 98 -11.25 3.52 0.74
CA GLN A 98 -11.37 3.39 -0.72
C GLN A 98 -10.01 3.38 -1.44
N GLU A 99 -8.91 3.38 -0.68
CA GLU A 99 -7.57 3.30 -1.23
C GLU A 99 -7.12 1.85 -1.43
N GLY A 100 -6.17 1.64 -2.35
CA GLY A 100 -5.65 0.32 -2.67
C GLY A 100 -6.48 -0.41 -3.74
N VAL A 101 -6.41 -1.73 -3.74
CA VAL A 101 -7.04 -2.60 -4.75
C VAL A 101 -8.42 -3.02 -4.29
N TRP A 102 -9.44 -2.73 -5.10
CA TRP A 102 -10.80 -3.22 -4.87
C TRP A 102 -10.86 -4.75 -5.00
N VAL A 103 -11.53 -5.41 -4.06
CA VAL A 103 -11.67 -6.88 -4.04
C VAL A 103 -13.10 -7.32 -3.75
N ASP A 104 -13.51 -8.43 -4.35
CA ASP A 104 -14.79 -9.09 -4.05
C ASP A 104 -14.61 -10.10 -2.91
N LEU A 105 -15.29 -9.86 -1.78
CA LEU A 105 -15.15 -10.66 -0.57
C LEU A 105 -15.88 -12.00 -0.67
N ASP A 106 -15.16 -13.07 -0.37
CA ASP A 106 -15.74 -14.41 -0.30
C ASP A 106 -16.80 -14.49 0.81
N GLY A 107 -17.97 -15.02 0.46
CA GLY A 107 -19.12 -15.15 1.38
C GLY A 107 -19.84 -13.84 1.71
N LYS A 108 -19.40 -12.69 1.17
CA LYS A 108 -20.07 -11.38 1.30
C LYS A 108 -20.09 -10.61 -0.03
N PRO A 109 -20.64 -11.21 -1.10
CA PRO A 109 -20.62 -10.61 -2.42
C PRO A 109 -21.34 -9.25 -2.43
N GLY A 110 -20.74 -8.27 -3.11
CA GLY A 110 -21.28 -6.92 -3.25
C GLY A 110 -21.00 -5.98 -2.08
N GLN A 111 -20.25 -6.43 -1.05
CA GLN A 111 -19.72 -5.52 -0.03
C GLN A 111 -18.42 -4.88 -0.55
N GLU A 112 -18.38 -3.54 -0.56
CA GLU A 112 -17.17 -2.79 -0.94
C GLU A 112 -16.01 -3.14 0.00
N ALA A 113 -14.91 -3.63 -0.57
CA ALA A 113 -13.70 -3.93 0.16
C ALA A 113 -12.45 -3.59 -0.66
N HIS A 114 -11.39 -3.18 0.03
CA HIS A 114 -10.11 -2.88 -0.57
C HIS A 114 -8.96 -3.50 0.22
N LEU A 115 -7.93 -3.97 -0.47
CA LEU A 115 -6.66 -4.35 0.12
C LEU A 115 -5.65 -3.22 -0.08
N VAL A 116 -5.00 -2.80 1.00
CA VAL A 116 -4.03 -1.69 0.99
C VAL A 116 -2.77 -2.03 1.79
N LEU A 117 -1.61 -1.75 1.22
CA LEU A 117 -0.30 -1.91 1.83
C LEU A 117 0.06 -0.63 2.60
N VAL A 118 0.44 -0.75 3.86
CA VAL A 118 0.71 0.40 4.75
C VAL A 118 2.02 0.18 5.52
N PRO A 119 2.96 1.16 5.54
CA PRO A 119 4.20 1.07 6.31
C PRO A 119 4.02 1.40 7.80
N SER A 120 5.11 1.25 8.56
CA SER A 120 5.23 1.56 9.99
C SER A 120 4.25 0.82 10.90
N PRO A 121 4.33 -0.53 10.98
CA PRO A 121 5.15 -1.44 10.18
C PRO A 121 4.43 -1.89 8.90
N ALA A 122 5.20 -2.40 7.92
CA ALA A 122 4.68 -2.97 6.68
C ALA A 122 3.62 -4.05 6.94
N ARG A 123 2.40 -3.75 6.51
CA ARG A 123 1.21 -4.58 6.74
C ARG A 123 0.21 -4.41 5.60
N ILE A 124 -0.65 -5.41 5.43
CA ILE A 124 -1.79 -5.34 4.51
C ILE A 124 -3.06 -5.20 5.35
N LEU A 125 -3.83 -4.17 5.04
CA LEU A 125 -5.14 -3.93 5.63
C LEU A 125 -6.23 -4.32 4.62
N LEU A 126 -7.18 -5.11 5.08
CA LEU A 126 -8.46 -5.33 4.41
C LEU A 126 -9.47 -4.33 4.96
N MET A 127 -9.78 -3.32 4.15
CA MET A 127 -10.78 -2.30 4.40
C MET A 127 -12.13 -2.82 3.93
N ILE A 128 -13.15 -2.81 4.79
CA ILE A 128 -14.50 -3.30 4.49
C ILE A 128 -15.51 -2.19 4.81
N GLY A 129 -16.16 -1.67 3.77
CA GLY A 129 -17.01 -0.49 3.88
C GLY A 129 -16.26 0.73 4.43
N THR A 130 -16.91 1.55 5.25
CA THR A 130 -16.38 2.86 5.67
C THR A 130 -15.72 2.88 7.05
N GLN A 131 -15.79 1.79 7.83
CA GLN A 131 -15.39 1.80 9.24
C GLN A 131 -14.55 0.60 9.68
N ALA A 132 -14.59 -0.52 8.97
CA ALA A 132 -13.88 -1.72 9.39
C ALA A 132 -12.57 -1.87 8.62
N ALA A 133 -11.46 -1.85 9.34
CA ALA A 133 -10.15 -2.23 8.82
C ALA A 133 -9.67 -3.47 9.58
N LYS A 134 -9.20 -4.47 8.85
CA LYS A 134 -8.61 -5.68 9.43
C LYS A 134 -7.18 -5.83 8.94
N GLU A 135 -6.22 -5.91 9.84
CA GLU A 135 -4.87 -6.35 9.49
C GLU A 135 -4.93 -7.84 9.10
N VAL A 136 -4.61 -8.14 7.85
CA VAL A 136 -4.65 -9.52 7.31
C VAL A 136 -3.25 -10.11 7.15
N TRP A 137 -2.22 -9.26 7.17
CA TRP A 137 -0.82 -9.65 7.16
C TRP A 137 0.05 -8.51 7.74
N ARG A 138 1.18 -8.87 8.36
CA ARG A 138 2.23 -7.98 8.85
C ARG A 138 3.57 -8.73 8.80
N VAL A 139 4.66 -8.01 8.51
CA VAL A 139 6.04 -8.50 8.66
C VAL A 139 6.67 -8.05 9.97
#